data_AF-E8X356-F1
#
_entry.id   AF-E8X356-F1
#
_cell.length_a   1.000
_cell.length_b   1.000
_cell.length_c   1.000
_cell.angle_alpha   90.00
_cell.angle_beta   90.00
_cell.angle_gamma   90.00
#
_symmetry.space_group_name_H-M   'P 1'
#
loop_
_entity.id
_entity.type
_entity.pdbx_description
1 polymer ?
#
loop_
_entity_poly.entity_id
_entity_poly.type
_entity_poly.pdbx_seq_one_letter_code
_entity_poly.pdbx_strand_id
1 'polypeptide(L)' 'MIQIPLTPEAFAAKSQELAEKHNITLTGHEGTLSKSGVTAGYKYEVGLLTVNILEKPFFVSTDYCETELKKFLA' A
#
# COMPACT_ATOMS: atom_id res chain seq x y z
N MET A 1 6.01 4.03 -9.09
CA MET A 1 4.58 4.26 -8.79
C MET A 1 3.83 2.99 -9.10
N ILE A 2 2.96 2.54 -8.20
CA ILE A 2 2.27 1.24 -8.31
C ILE A 2 0.79 1.51 -8.51
N GLN A 3 0.18 0.87 -9.50
CA GLN A 3 -1.26 0.95 -9.75
C GLN A 3 -1.82 -0.46 -9.74
N ILE A 4 -2.81 -0.69 -8.88
CA ILE A 4 -3.40 -2.00 -8.65
C ILE A 4 -4.90 -1.87 -8.83
N PRO A 5 -5.50 -2.53 -9.83
CA PRO A 5 -6.94 -2.57 -9.96
C PRO A 5 -7.51 -3.40 -8.80
N LEU A 6 -8.34 -2.77 -7.97
CA LEU A 6 -8.88 -3.35 -6.75
C LEU A 6 -10.35 -2.95 -6.65
N THR A 7 -11.24 -3.92 -6.52
CA THR A 7 -12.66 -3.62 -6.26
C THR A 7 -12.81 -3.05 -4.84
N PRO A 8 -13.85 -2.25 -4.57
CA PRO A 8 -14.01 -1.62 -3.26
C PRO A 8 -14.18 -2.66 -2.14
N GLU A 9 -14.82 -3.79 -2.44
CA GLU A 9 -14.97 -4.92 -1.52
C GLU A 9 -13.61 -5.57 -1.20
N ALA A 10 -12.78 -5.80 -2.23
CA ALA A 10 -11.44 -6.35 -2.04
C ALA A 10 -10.50 -5.37 -1.33
N PHE A 11 -10.65 -4.06 -1.58
CA PHE A 11 -9.91 -3.01 -0.87
C PHE A 11 -10.26 -2.99 0.61
N ALA A 12 -11.54 -3.09 0.98
CA ALA A 12 -11.96 -3.14 2.38
C ALA A 12 -11.42 -4.41 3.07
N ALA A 13 -11.54 -5.58 2.44
CA ALA A 13 -11.01 -6.83 2.97
C ALA A 13 -9.48 -6.78 3.15
N LYS A 14 -8.75 -6.24 2.16
CA LYS A 14 -7.29 -6.08 2.23
C LYS A 14 -6.88 -5.04 3.27
N SER A 15 -7.62 -3.94 3.40
CA SER A 15 -7.36 -2.93 4.44
C SER A 15 -7.46 -3.52 5.83
N GLN A 16 -8.45 -4.40 6.04
CA GLN A 16 -8.63 -5.10 7.30
C GLN A 16 -7.50 -6.13 7.53
N GLU A 17 -7.15 -6.91 6.52
CA GLU A 17 -6.01 -7.85 6.58
C GLU A 17 -4.68 -7.13 6.87
N LEU A 18 -4.43 -5.98 6.26
CA LEU A 18 -3.24 -5.15 6.47
C LEU A 18 -3.19 -4.57 7.90
N ALA A 19 -4.35 -4.17 8.43
CA ALA A 19 -4.45 -3.70 9.81
C ALA A 19 -4.13 -4.84 10.78
N GLU A 20 -4.68 -6.04 10.57
CA GLU A 20 -4.51 -7.17 11.47
C GLU A 20 -3.13 -7.82 11.37
N LYS A 21 -2.68 -8.16 10.16
CA LYS A 21 -1.41 -8.87 9.94
C LYS A 21 -0.19 -7.96 10.02
N HIS A 22 -0.36 -6.69 9.64
CA HIS A 22 0.78 -5.80 9.43
C HIS A 22 0.72 -4.52 10.25
N ASN A 23 -0.35 -4.28 11.02
CA ASN A 23 -0.59 -3.05 11.78
C ASN A 23 -0.57 -1.81 10.86
N ILE A 24 -1.03 -1.98 9.62
CA ILE A 24 -1.16 -0.91 8.62
C ILE A 24 -2.63 -0.54 8.52
N THR A 25 -3.00 0.63 9.04
CA THR A 25 -4.38 1.12 8.95
C THR A 25 -4.56 1.96 7.69
N LEU A 26 -5.34 1.47 6.74
CA LEU A 26 -5.78 2.26 5.59
C LEU A 26 -7.09 2.97 5.97
N THR A 27 -6.98 4.19 6.50
CA THR A 27 -8.15 5.02 6.82
C THR A 27 -8.65 5.74 5.57
N GLY A 28 -9.70 5.21 4.93
CA GLY A 28 -10.38 5.88 3.81
C GLY A 28 -9.72 5.64 2.46
N HIS A 29 -10.07 6.50 1.49
CA HIS A 29 -9.63 6.39 0.10
C HIS A 29 -8.22 6.92 -0.14
N GLU A 30 -7.60 7.65 0.79
CA GLU A 30 -6.22 8.10 0.64
C GLU A 30 -5.55 8.21 2.01
N GLY A 31 -4.23 8.05 2.04
CA GLY A 31 -3.46 8.14 3.27
C GLY A 31 -2.03 7.70 3.08
N THR A 32 -1.37 7.40 4.20
CA THR A 32 0.02 6.90 4.20
C THR A 32 0.08 5.59 4.97
N LEU A 33 0.77 4.61 4.40
CA LEU A 33 1.14 3.37 5.04
C LEU A 33 2.64 3.37 5.33
N SER A 34 3.02 2.86 6.50
CA SER A 34 4.42 2.75 6.90
C SER A 34 4.70 1.34 7.37
N LYS A 35 5.69 0.67 6.77
CA LYS A 35 6.10 -0.68 7.15
C LYS A 35 7.59 -0.89 6.93
N SER A 36 8.26 -1.48 7.92
CA SER A 36 9.68 -1.86 7.82
C SER A 36 10.61 -0.71 7.39
N GLY A 37 10.33 0.52 7.85
CA GLY A 37 11.09 1.72 7.49
C GLY A 37 10.81 2.28 6.08
N VAL A 38 9.81 1.75 5.38
CA VAL A 38 9.28 2.29 4.12
C VAL A 38 7.96 2.98 4.41
N THR A 39 7.84 4.24 4.01
CA THR A 39 6.59 5.01 4.04
C THR A 39 6.12 5.22 2.61
N ALA A 40 4.87 4.84 2.33
CA ALA A 40 4.24 5.04 1.05
C ALA A 40 2.89 5.74 1.24
N GLY A 41 2.57 6.68 0.36
CA GLY A 41 1.23 7.21 0.21
C GLY A 41 0.39 6.24 -0.63
N TYR A 42 -0.87 6.05 -0.26
CA TYR A 42 -1.82 5.31 -1.08
C TYR A 42 -3.04 6.19 -1.40
N LYS A 43 -3.62 5.98 -2.56
CA LYS A 43 -4.85 6.62 -3.03
C LYS A 43 -5.67 5.62 -3.83
N TYR A 44 -6.83 5.27 -3.31
CA TYR A 44 -7.85 4.44 -3.90
C TYR A 44 -8.94 5.31 -4.54
N GLU A 45 -9.05 5.28 -5.87
CA GLU A 45 -10.08 6.03 -6.60
C GLU A 45 -10.59 5.19 -7.77
N VAL A 46 -11.91 5.16 -7.98
CA VAL A 46 -12.57 4.51 -9.14
C VAL A 46 -12.10 3.06 -9.39
N GLY A 47 -11.93 2.25 -8.34
CA GLY A 47 -11.48 0.85 -8.49
C GLY A 47 -9.97 0.69 -8.72
N LEU A 48 -9.19 1.74 -8.53
CA LEU A 48 -7.74 1.74 -8.72
C LEU A 48 -7.04 2.17 -7.43
N LEU A 49 -6.24 1.29 -6.86
CA LEU A 49 -5.32 1.61 -5.78
C LEU A 49 -3.98 2.07 -6.36
N THR A 50 -3.68 3.34 -6.18
CA THR A 50 -2.38 3.94 -6.51
C THR A 50 -1.53 4.02 -5.26
N VAL A 51 -0.30 3.53 -5.31
CA VAL A 51 0.66 3.61 -4.20
C VAL A 51 1.94 4.27 -4.67
N ASN A 52 2.40 5.24 -3.89
CA ASN A 52 3.60 6.02 -4.15
C ASN A 52 4.52 5.97 -2.94
N ILE A 53 5.75 5.48 -3.14
CA ILE A 53 6.75 5.45 -2.07
C ILE A 53 7.20 6.88 -1.78
N LEU A 54 7.01 7.33 -0.55
CA LEU A 54 7.39 8.66 -0.08
C LEU A 54 8.78 8.62 0.56
N GLU A 55 9.00 7.62 1.41
CA GLU A 55 10.25 7.41 2.13
C GLU A 55 10.63 5.94 2.07
N LYS A 56 11.92 5.66 1.92
CA LYS A 56 12.43 4.28 1.97
C LYS A 56 13.82 4.27 2.60
N PRO A 57 14.24 3.14 3.18
CA PRO A 57 15.60 3.00 3.65
C PRO A 57 16.59 3.08 2.46
N PHE A 58 17.73 3.73 2.69
CA PHE A 58 18.80 3.88 1.70
C PHE A 58 19.26 2.54 1.10
N PHE A 59 19.29 1.49 1.93
CA PHE A 59 19.77 0.15 1.56
C PHE A 59 18.75 -0.69 0.78
N VAL A 60 17.51 -0.23 0.63
CA VAL A 60 16.46 -0.95 -0.10
C VAL A 60 16.19 -0.26 -1.43
N SER A 61 16.26 -0.99 -2.54
CA SER A 61 15.93 -0.46 -3.86
C SER A 61 14.44 -0.14 -3.96
N THR A 62 14.08 0.94 -4.66
CA THR A 62 12.67 1.30 -4.92
C THR A 62 11.91 0.12 -5.52
N ASP A 63 12.52 -0.59 -6.46
CA ASP A 63 11.94 -1.75 -7.14
C ASP A 63 11.55 -2.90 -6.18
N TYR A 64 12.37 -3.12 -5.15
CA TYR A 64 12.07 -4.10 -4.10
C TYR A 64 10.89 -3.65 -3.25
N CYS A 65 10.86 -2.38 -2.84
CA CYS A 65 9.72 -1.81 -2.14
C CYS A 65 8.44 -1.89 -2.98
N GLU A 66 8.52 -1.60 -4.28
CA GLU A 66 7.38 -1.69 -5.19
C GLU A 66 6.89 -3.11 -5.37
N THR A 67 7.80 -4.07 -5.51
CA THR A 67 7.48 -5.49 -5.63
C THR A 67 6.81 -6.01 -4.35
N GLU A 68 7.35 -5.69 -3.19
CA GLU A 68 6.77 -6.11 -1.92
C GLU A 68 5.41 -5.43 -1.71
N LEU A 69 5.29 -4.11 -1.89
CA LEU A 69 4.00 -3.43 -1.81
C LEU A 69 2.97 -4.05 -2.76
N LYS A 70 3.38 -4.40 -3.98
CA LYS A 70 2.50 -5.07 -4.93
C LYS A 70 2.09 -6.47 -4.46
N LYS A 71 2.98 -7.26 -3.83
CA LYS A 71 2.61 -8.55 -3.22
C LYS A 71 1.69 -8.41 -2.00
N PHE A 72 1.89 -7.35 -1.22
CA PHE A 72 1.07 -7.06 -0.05
C PHE A 72 -0.35 -6.61 -0.44
N LEU A 73 -0.47 -5.93 -1.58
CA LEU A 73 -1.71 -5.33 -2.04
C LEU A 73 -2.44 -6.13 -3.13
N ALA A 74 -1.75 -7.06 -3.82
CA ALA A 74 -2.37 -8.08 -4.68
C ALA A 74 -2.99 -9.22 -3.86
#